data_AF-A0A3S0LEV3-F1
#
_entry.id   AF-A0A3S0LEV3-F1
#
_cell.length_a   1.000
_cell.length_b   1.000
_cell.length_c   1.000
_cell.angle_alpha   90.00
_cell.angle_beta   90.00
_cell.angle_gamma   90.00
#
_symmetry.space_group_name_H-M   'P 1'
#
loop_
_entity.id
_entity.type
_entity.pdbx_description
1 polymer ?
#
loop_
_entity_poly.entity_id
_entity_poly.type
_entity_poly.pdbx_seq_one_letter_code
_entity_poly.pdbx_strand_id
1 'polypeptide(L)'
;MLYDIRTAGVDTSLLWGLSAVLAAIAMFLAVAYPRTDRRRAPRVLPGALLAISAAVLGGTGWNGFARRADCVAALDEGRYDTVVGPLESVERINVPGKFSLQEMRFTVGGRTFVEPHQLSGVCGLARRFTDTKAPALGTPLRVLYVGEAVVQVQRDTGEPR
;
A
#
# COMPACT_ATOMS: atom_id res chain seq x y z
N MET A 1 3.25 7.13 -19.18
CA MET A 1 3.65 6.61 -17.86
C MET A 1 2.45 5.93 -17.24
N LEU A 2 2.53 4.62 -16.99
CA LEU A 2 1.36 3.85 -16.54
C LEU A 2 1.25 3.87 -15.02
N TYR A 3 2.39 3.84 -14.34
CA TYR A 3 2.41 3.75 -12.89
C TYR A 3 3.79 4.20 -12.34
N ASP A 4 3.80 4.97 -11.23
CA ASP A 4 5.00 5.44 -10.50
C ASP A 4 4.73 5.60 -9.00
N ILE A 5 5.69 5.21 -8.17
CA ILE A 5 5.61 5.17 -6.71
C ILE A 5 5.61 6.55 -6.09
N ARG A 6 6.28 7.50 -6.74
CA ARG A 6 6.38 8.89 -6.31
C ARG A 6 5.01 9.57 -6.36
N THR A 7 4.21 9.26 -7.37
CA THR A 7 2.92 9.93 -7.63
C THR A 7 1.69 9.08 -7.29
N ALA A 8 1.85 7.77 -7.04
CA ALA A 8 0.72 6.91 -6.68
C ALA A 8 -0.01 7.40 -5.43
N GLY A 9 -1.34 7.47 -5.51
CA GLY A 9 -2.16 7.79 -4.34
C GLY A 9 -1.93 6.79 -3.21
N VAL A 10 -1.96 7.30 -1.97
CA VAL A 10 -2.15 6.46 -0.79
C VAL A 10 -3.62 6.03 -0.79
N ASP A 11 -3.92 4.78 -0.42
CA ASP A 11 -5.31 4.36 -0.30
C ASP A 11 -6.04 5.27 0.71
N THR A 12 -6.99 6.08 0.22
CA THR A 12 -7.67 7.11 1.01
C THR A 12 -8.50 6.50 2.13
N SER A 13 -8.94 5.24 1.97
CA SER A 13 -9.64 4.49 3.01
C SER A 13 -8.83 4.37 4.31
N LEU A 14 -7.50 4.30 4.21
CA LEU A 14 -6.59 4.27 5.35
C LEU A 14 -6.43 5.62 6.01
N LEU A 15 -6.40 6.71 5.25
CA LEU A 15 -6.37 8.07 5.79
C LEU A 15 -7.66 8.37 6.57
N TRP A 16 -8.81 7.95 6.05
CA TRP A 16 -10.09 8.05 6.75
C TRP A 16 -10.12 7.20 8.02
N GLY A 17 -9.63 5.96 7.97
CA GLY A 17 -9.52 5.09 9.15
C GLY A 17 -8.66 5.70 10.25
N LEU A 18 -7.47 6.21 9.90
CA LEU A 18 -6.55 6.83 10.86
C LEU A 18 -7.16 8.11 11.48
N SER A 19 -7.85 8.91 10.68
CA SER A 19 -8.55 10.13 11.14
C SER A 19 -9.70 9.80 12.10
N ALA A 20 -10.51 8.78 11.80
CA ALA A 20 -11.60 8.34 12.66
C ALA A 20 -11.09 7.86 14.03
N VAL A 21 -9.95 7.18 14.04
CA VAL A 21 -9.32 6.67 15.27
C VAL A 21 -8.74 7.79 16.12
N LEU A 22 -8.05 8.77 15.52
CA LEU A 22 -7.60 9.98 16.22
C LEU A 22 -8.78 10.76 16.82
N ALA A 23 -9.89 10.88 16.08
CA ALA A 23 -11.11 11.51 16.57
C ALA A 23 -11.73 10.76 17.76
N ALA A 24 -11.75 9.43 17.72
CA ALA A 24 -12.23 8.60 18.84
C ALA A 24 -11.37 8.74 20.10
N ILE A 25 -10.03 8.83 19.94
CA ILE A 25 -9.11 9.10 21.05
C ILE A 25 -9.36 10.49 21.64
N ALA A 26 -9.49 11.51 20.80
CA ALA A 26 -9.74 12.88 21.24
C ALA A 26 -11.05 12.99 22.03
N MET A 27 -12.13 12.33 21.57
CA MET A 27 -13.39 12.24 22.31
C MET A 27 -13.24 11.51 23.64
N PHE A 28 -12.51 10.38 23.68
CA PHE A 28 -12.30 9.64 24.92
C PHE A 28 -11.51 10.48 25.94
N LEU A 29 -10.42 11.13 25.53
CA LEU A 29 -9.65 12.03 26.38
C LEU A 29 -10.52 13.17 26.89
N ALA A 30 -11.32 13.82 26.04
CA ALA A 30 -12.23 14.89 26.44
C ALA A 30 -13.30 14.43 27.46
N VAL A 31 -13.75 13.17 27.40
CA VAL A 31 -14.76 12.61 28.33
C VAL A 31 -14.13 12.08 29.62
N ALA A 32 -12.93 11.53 29.56
CA ALA A 32 -12.23 10.92 30.70
C ALA A 32 -11.51 11.97 31.57
N TYR A 33 -10.96 13.02 30.98
CA TYR A 33 -10.15 14.02 31.68
C TYR A 33 -10.91 14.86 32.73
N PRO A 34 -12.19 15.27 32.54
CA PRO A 34 -12.90 16.05 33.56
C PRO A 34 -13.50 15.21 34.70
N ARG A 35 -13.29 13.89 34.76
CA ARG A 35 -13.91 13.01 35.79
C ARG A 35 -12.95 11.98 36.38
N THR A 36 -11.81 12.43 36.91
CA THR A 36 -10.95 11.59 37.75
C THR A 36 -11.52 11.46 39.16
N ASP A 37 -12.48 10.55 39.33
CA ASP A 37 -12.87 10.01 40.63
C ASP A 37 -12.56 8.50 40.67
N ARG A 38 -11.84 8.06 41.71
CA ARG A 38 -10.96 6.87 41.75
C ARG A 38 -11.63 5.48 41.66
N ARG A 39 -12.94 5.38 41.40
CA ARG A 39 -13.71 4.11 41.54
C ARG A 39 -14.22 3.48 40.24
N ARG A 40 -13.54 3.62 39.10
CA ARG A 40 -14.10 3.17 37.79
C ARG A 40 -13.11 2.45 36.87
N ALA A 41 -12.47 1.39 37.34
CA ALA A 41 -11.72 0.44 36.50
C ALA A 41 -12.50 -0.11 35.27
N PRO A 42 -13.81 -0.44 35.33
CA PRO A 42 -14.53 -0.94 34.15
C PRO A 42 -14.87 0.12 33.10
N ARG A 43 -14.74 1.43 33.40
CA ARG A 43 -15.01 2.50 32.41
C ARG A 43 -13.79 2.90 31.57
N VAL A 44 -12.60 2.45 31.94
CA VAL A 44 -11.34 2.77 31.23
C VAL A 44 -11.02 1.72 30.15
N LEU A 45 -11.59 0.52 30.26
CA LEU A 45 -11.40 -0.60 29.34
C LEU A 45 -11.71 -0.24 27.86
N PRO A 46 -12.82 0.45 27.54
CA PRO A 46 -13.13 0.83 26.15
C PRO A 46 -12.12 1.83 25.58
N GLY A 47 -11.63 2.77 26.40
CA GLY A 47 -10.61 3.73 25.99
C GLY A 47 -9.24 3.11 25.80
N ALA A 48 -8.87 2.16 26.66
CA ALA A 48 -7.65 1.37 26.49
C ALA A 48 -7.70 0.53 25.20
N LEU A 49 -8.84 -0.12 24.91
CA LEU A 49 -9.04 -0.86 23.66
C LEU A 49 -8.98 0.04 22.42
N LEU A 50 -9.56 1.24 22.49
CA LEU A 50 -9.46 2.25 21.42
C LEU A 50 -8.02 2.74 21.23
N ALA A 51 -7.29 3.01 22.31
CA ALA A 51 -5.89 3.42 22.25
C ALA A 51 -4.97 2.31 21.72
N ILE A 52 -5.20 1.04 22.09
CA ILE A 52 -4.48 -0.11 21.54
C ILE A 52 -4.81 -0.27 20.05
N SER A 53 -6.08 -0.17 19.67
CA SER A 53 -6.49 -0.22 18.27
C SER A 53 -5.85 0.90 17.46
N ALA A 54 -5.74 2.10 18.04
CA ALA A 54 -5.04 3.23 17.44
C ALA A 54 -3.53 3.03 17.31
N ALA A 55 -2.88 2.46 18.32
CA ALA A 55 -1.46 2.15 18.26
C ALA A 55 -1.16 1.08 17.20
N VAL A 56 -2.03 0.06 17.09
CA VAL A 56 -1.89 -1.00 16.08
C VAL A 56 -2.14 -0.45 14.67
N LEU A 57 -3.18 0.36 14.47
CA LEU A 57 -3.47 1.00 13.17
C LEU A 57 -2.42 2.05 12.80
N GLY A 58 -1.94 2.83 13.77
CA GLY A 58 -0.85 3.80 13.59
C GLY A 58 0.47 3.12 13.24
N GLY A 59 0.85 2.04 13.94
CA GLY A 59 2.08 1.30 13.69
C GLY A 59 2.09 0.57 12.34
N THR A 60 0.97 -0.03 11.96
CA THR A 60 0.83 -0.68 10.64
C THR A 60 0.82 0.34 9.50
N GLY A 61 0.16 1.49 9.69
CA GLY A 61 0.23 2.61 8.76
C GLY A 61 1.64 3.16 8.59
N TRP A 62 2.34 3.42 9.71
CA TRP A 62 3.71 3.96 9.70
C TRP A 62 4.70 3.05 9.00
N ASN A 63 4.65 1.74 9.26
CA ASN A 63 5.48 0.76 8.55
C ASN A 63 5.20 0.74 7.04
N GLY A 64 3.94 0.91 6.63
CA GLY A 64 3.56 1.02 5.23
C GLY A 64 4.09 2.30 4.55
N PHE A 65 4.14 3.42 5.29
CA PHE A 65 4.75 4.67 4.80
C PHE A 65 6.28 4.60 4.73
N ALA A 66 6.93 4.04 5.75
CA ALA A 66 8.38 3.89 5.80
C ALA A 66 8.89 3.03 4.62
N ARG A 67 8.28 1.87 4.38
CA ARG A 67 8.63 1.00 3.24
C ARG A 67 8.41 1.68 1.90
N ARG A 68 7.37 2.51 1.78
CA ARG A 68 7.16 3.31 0.57
C ARG A 68 8.29 4.32 0.38
N ALA A 69 8.69 5.02 1.44
CA ALA A 69 9.81 5.96 1.39
C ALA A 69 11.12 5.26 0.99
N ASP A 70 11.39 4.08 1.54
CA ASP A 70 12.58 3.29 1.20
C ASP A 70 12.61 2.92 -0.30
N CYS A 71 11.46 2.51 -0.85
CA CYS A 71 11.36 2.21 -2.28
C CYS A 71 11.47 3.45 -3.18
N VAL A 72 10.97 4.61 -2.74
CA VAL A 72 11.19 5.88 -3.45
C VAL A 72 12.68 6.22 -3.44
N ALA A 73 13.34 6.13 -2.29
CA ALA A 73 14.76 6.40 -2.16
C ALA A 73 15.59 5.43 -3.03
N ALA A 74 15.27 4.14 -3.04
CA ALA A 74 15.93 3.17 -3.91
C ALA A 74 15.76 3.50 -5.40
N LEU A 75 14.57 3.96 -5.81
CA LEU A 75 14.33 4.42 -7.19
C LEU A 75 15.14 5.69 -7.52
N ASP A 76 15.22 6.64 -6.59
CA ASP A 76 15.96 7.90 -6.74
C ASP A 76 17.47 7.68 -6.82
N GLU A 77 17.99 6.73 -6.05
CA GLU A 77 19.41 6.32 -6.01
C GLU A 77 19.81 5.37 -7.16
N GLY A 78 18.87 4.99 -8.03
CA GLY A 78 19.17 4.06 -9.13
C GLY A 78 19.31 2.59 -8.72
N ARG A 79 18.90 2.23 -7.50
CA ARG A 79 18.97 0.87 -6.96
C ARG A 79 17.71 0.06 -7.33
N TYR A 80 17.50 -0.14 -8.62
CA TYR A 80 16.39 -0.93 -9.15
C TYR A 80 16.84 -1.82 -10.31
N ASP A 81 16.15 -2.93 -10.47
CA ASP A 81 16.26 -3.77 -11.65
C ASP A 81 15.20 -3.36 -12.67
N THR A 82 15.48 -3.63 -13.95
CA THR A 82 14.55 -3.33 -15.04
C THR A 82 14.27 -4.59 -15.84
N VAL A 83 12.99 -4.81 -16.18
CA VAL A 83 12.60 -5.75 -17.22
C VAL A 83 11.90 -4.99 -18.34
N VAL A 84 12.23 -5.34 -19.58
CA VAL A 84 11.62 -4.78 -20.78
C VAL A 84 11.06 -5.94 -21.58
N GLY A 85 9.80 -5.83 -21.99
CA GLY A 85 9.17 -6.87 -22.79
C GLY A 85 7.69 -6.58 -23.07
N PRO A 86 7.05 -7.40 -23.90
CA PRO A 86 5.60 -7.30 -24.08
C PRO A 86 4.89 -7.71 -22.78
N LEU A 87 3.73 -7.10 -22.52
CA LEU A 87 2.80 -7.58 -21.52
C LEU A 87 2.18 -8.91 -21.97
N GLU A 88 2.55 -10.00 -21.32
CA GLU A 88 2.17 -11.36 -21.73
C GLU A 88 0.86 -11.81 -21.11
N SER A 89 0.64 -11.48 -19.83
CA SER A 89 -0.58 -11.86 -19.11
C SER A 89 -0.92 -10.83 -18.02
N VAL A 90 -2.21 -10.72 -17.72
CA VAL A 90 -2.75 -10.00 -16.56
C VAL A 90 -3.88 -10.84 -15.99
N GLU A 91 -3.75 -11.25 -14.74
CA GLU A 91 -4.70 -12.12 -14.05
C GLU A 91 -5.06 -11.53 -12.69
N ARG A 92 -6.32 -11.71 -12.28
CA ARG A 92 -6.73 -11.46 -10.90
C ARG A 92 -6.82 -12.79 -10.17
N ILE A 93 -6.11 -12.88 -9.07
CA ILE A 93 -6.00 -14.09 -8.27
C ILE A 93 -6.64 -13.79 -6.91
N ASN A 94 -7.60 -14.64 -6.52
CA ASN A 94 -8.13 -14.58 -5.16
C ASN A 94 -7.06 -15.09 -4.20
N VAL A 95 -6.77 -14.33 -3.14
CA VAL A 95 -5.80 -14.75 -2.14
C VAL A 95 -6.38 -15.94 -1.34
N PRO A 96 -5.69 -17.10 -1.31
CA PRO A 96 -6.17 -18.25 -0.54
C PRO A 96 -6.41 -17.86 0.92
N GLY A 97 -7.60 -18.18 1.45
CA GLY A 97 -7.97 -17.86 2.83
C GLY A 97 -8.45 -16.42 3.07
N LYS A 98 -8.56 -15.57 2.04
CA LYS A 98 -9.08 -14.20 2.17
C LYS A 98 -10.12 -13.88 1.09
N PHE A 99 -11.39 -14.16 1.38
CA PHE A 99 -12.52 -14.07 0.43
C PHE A 99 -12.76 -12.70 -0.23
N SER A 100 -12.25 -11.61 0.35
CA SER A 100 -12.41 -10.25 -0.19
C SER A 100 -11.12 -9.66 -0.78
N LEU A 101 -10.03 -10.42 -0.79
CA LEU A 101 -8.73 -9.94 -1.25
C LEU A 101 -8.38 -10.56 -2.60
N GLN A 102 -8.27 -9.70 -3.61
CA GLN A 102 -7.78 -10.03 -4.94
C GLN A 102 -6.39 -9.42 -5.10
N GLU A 103 -5.47 -10.21 -5.63
CA GLU A 103 -4.14 -9.76 -6.07
C GLU A 103 -4.11 -9.73 -7.60
N MET A 104 -3.42 -8.74 -8.16
CA MET A 104 -3.13 -8.76 -9.58
C MET A 104 -1.79 -9.44 -9.80
N ARG A 105 -1.76 -10.35 -10.78
CA ARG A 105 -0.54 -10.91 -11.33
C ARG A 105 -0.40 -10.45 -12.76
N PHE A 106 0.78 -9.98 -13.15
CA PHE A 106 1.07 -9.69 -14.54
C PHE A 106 2.47 -10.13 -14.94
N THR A 107 2.67 -10.48 -16.21
CA THR A 107 3.94 -11.01 -16.72
C THR A 107 4.47 -10.12 -17.83
N VAL A 108 5.74 -9.74 -17.74
CA VAL A 108 6.45 -8.92 -18.75
C VAL A 108 7.80 -9.53 -19.03
N GLY A 109 8.07 -9.85 -20.30
CA GLY A 109 9.35 -10.43 -20.73
C GLY A 109 9.71 -11.71 -19.98
N GLY A 110 8.73 -12.60 -19.78
CA GLY A 110 8.86 -13.84 -19.02
C GLY A 110 8.98 -13.70 -17.49
N ARG A 111 9.00 -12.48 -16.93
CA ARG A 111 9.02 -12.27 -15.48
C ARG A 111 7.62 -11.93 -14.97
N THR A 112 7.17 -12.70 -13.98
CA THR A 112 5.88 -12.50 -13.32
C THR A 112 6.03 -11.62 -12.08
N PHE A 113 5.16 -10.62 -11.96
CA PHE A 113 5.03 -9.76 -10.80
C PHE A 113 3.66 -9.98 -10.15
N VAL A 114 3.64 -10.04 -8.83
CA VAL A 114 2.40 -10.17 -8.04
C VAL A 114 2.28 -8.92 -7.18
N GLU A 115 1.16 -8.21 -7.31
CA GLU A 115 0.87 -7.02 -6.54
C GLU A 115 -0.03 -7.35 -5.34
N PRO A 116 0.52 -7.34 -4.11
CA PRO A 116 -0.27 -7.61 -2.92
C PRO A 116 -1.19 -6.42 -2.59
N HIS A 117 -2.46 -6.69 -2.30
CA HIS A 117 -3.45 -5.69 -1.88
C HIS A 117 -3.27 -5.27 -0.39
N GLN A 118 -2.05 -5.19 0.13
CA GLN A 118 -1.82 -4.97 1.56
C GLN A 118 -0.81 -3.87 1.88
N LEU A 119 -1.10 -3.17 2.98
CA LEU A 119 -0.22 -2.24 3.72
C LEU A 119 1.18 -2.78 4.00
N SER A 120 1.29 -4.10 4.12
CA SER A 120 2.49 -4.85 4.44
C SER A 120 3.26 -5.33 3.21
N GLY A 121 2.89 -4.89 2.00
CA GLY A 121 3.67 -5.14 0.79
C GLY A 121 5.10 -4.60 0.88
N VAL A 122 5.98 -5.07 0.01
CA VAL A 122 7.42 -4.73 0.01
C VAL A 122 7.65 -3.22 -0.16
N CYS A 123 6.83 -2.53 -0.97
CA CYS A 123 6.83 -1.06 -1.06
C CYS A 123 5.62 -0.37 -0.41
N GLY A 124 4.93 -1.04 0.52
CA GLY A 124 3.88 -0.45 1.35
C GLY A 124 2.63 0.05 0.61
N LEU A 125 2.15 1.25 0.99
CA LEU A 125 0.87 1.95 0.66
C LEU A 125 0.68 2.35 -0.82
N ALA A 126 1.05 1.45 -1.70
CA ALA A 126 1.21 1.63 -3.12
C ALA A 126 -0.02 1.05 -3.84
N ARG A 127 -1.05 1.87 -4.11
CA ARG A 127 -2.19 1.42 -4.93
C ARG A 127 -1.79 1.46 -6.40
N ARG A 128 -1.71 0.30 -7.06
CA ARG A 128 -1.08 0.18 -8.40
C ARG A 128 -1.89 -0.73 -9.29
N PHE A 129 -1.88 -0.36 -10.56
CA PHE A 129 -2.69 -0.93 -11.64
C PHE A 129 -4.13 -1.24 -11.20
N THR A 130 -5.00 -0.22 -11.12
CA THR A 130 -6.43 -0.51 -11.07
C THR A 130 -6.91 -0.93 -12.46
N ASP A 131 -7.78 -1.93 -12.53
CA ASP A 131 -8.32 -2.50 -13.78
C ASP A 131 -8.86 -1.51 -14.80
N THR A 132 -9.21 -0.32 -14.34
CA THR A 132 -9.73 0.76 -15.19
C THR A 132 -8.72 1.26 -16.24
N LYS A 133 -7.42 0.90 -16.17
CA LYS A 133 -6.40 1.34 -17.16
C LYS A 133 -5.29 0.31 -17.48
N ALA A 134 -5.55 -1.00 -17.38
CA ALA A 134 -4.55 -1.98 -17.82
C ALA A 134 -4.28 -1.83 -19.34
N PRO A 135 -3.02 -1.74 -19.80
CA PRO A 135 -2.68 -1.72 -21.22
C PRO A 135 -2.99 -3.08 -21.85
N ALA A 136 -3.20 -3.09 -23.17
CA ALA A 136 -3.49 -4.30 -23.90
C ALA A 136 -2.32 -5.32 -23.82
N LEU A 137 -2.65 -6.61 -23.87
CA LEU A 137 -1.64 -7.66 -24.03
C LEU A 137 -0.79 -7.38 -25.29
N GLY A 138 0.48 -7.73 -25.23
CA GLY A 138 1.47 -7.43 -26.27
C GLY A 138 2.03 -6.00 -26.22
N THR A 139 1.49 -5.10 -25.40
CA THR A 139 2.07 -3.74 -25.26
C THR A 139 3.49 -3.85 -24.71
N PRO A 140 4.51 -3.24 -25.35
CA PRO A 140 5.86 -3.21 -24.82
C PRO A 140 5.89 -2.34 -23.56
N LEU A 141 6.30 -2.96 -22.45
CA LEU A 141 6.40 -2.34 -21.14
C LEU A 141 7.84 -2.38 -20.64
N ARG A 142 8.21 -1.32 -19.93
CA ARG A 142 9.40 -1.25 -19.11
C ARG A 142 8.96 -1.20 -17.65
N VAL A 143 9.36 -2.19 -16.87
CA VAL A 143 9.02 -2.31 -15.45
C VAL A 143 10.29 -2.14 -14.64
N LEU A 144 10.29 -1.17 -13.73
CA LEU A 144 11.34 -0.99 -12.74
C LEU A 144 10.87 -1.60 -11.43
N TYR A 145 11.72 -2.40 -10.80
CA TYR A 145 11.39 -3.10 -9.55
C TYR A 145 12.56 -3.14 -8.58
N VAL A 146 12.25 -3.28 -7.29
CA VAL A 146 13.22 -3.40 -6.19
C VAL A 146 12.88 -4.68 -5.43
N GLY A 147 13.73 -5.71 -5.55
CA GLY A 147 13.43 -7.05 -5.08
C GLY A 147 12.23 -7.66 -5.81
N GLU A 148 11.09 -7.76 -5.13
CA GLU A 148 9.82 -8.22 -5.72
C GLU A 148 8.85 -7.07 -6.01
N ALA A 149 9.19 -5.85 -5.62
CA ALA A 149 8.27 -4.74 -5.60
C ALA A 149 8.37 -3.87 -6.85
N VAL A 150 7.26 -3.71 -7.55
CA VAL A 150 7.19 -2.86 -8.74
C VAL A 150 7.15 -1.38 -8.32
N VAL A 151 8.17 -0.61 -8.70
CA VAL A 151 8.30 0.81 -8.36
C VAL A 151 7.89 1.72 -9.51
N GLN A 152 7.99 1.27 -10.76
CA GLN A 152 7.56 2.06 -11.91
C GLN A 152 7.17 1.16 -13.09
N VAL A 153 6.14 1.54 -13.84
CA VAL A 153 5.77 0.89 -15.11
C VAL A 153 5.57 1.96 -16.18
N GLN A 154 6.29 1.79 -17.29
CA GLN A 154 6.25 2.69 -18.44
C GLN A 154 5.92 1.88 -19.69
N ARG A 155 5.31 2.53 -20.70
CA ARG A 155 5.30 1.95 -22.05
C ARG A 155 6.69 2.13 -22.63
N ASP A 156 7.28 1.06 -23.14
CA ASP A 156 8.56 1.14 -23.82
C ASP A 156 8.29 1.48 -25.27
N THR A 157 8.54 2.74 -25.64
CA THR A 157 8.33 3.23 -27.02
C THR A 157 9.47 2.86 -27.96
N GLY A 158 10.49 2.14 -27.47
CA GLY A 158 11.68 1.79 -28.24
C GLY A 158 12.62 2.98 -28.52
N GLU A 159 12.35 4.16 -27.95
CA GLU A 159 13.27 5.29 -28.07
C GLU A 159 14.48 5.09 -27.15
N PRO A 160 15.71 5.09 -27.69
CA PRO A 160 16.91 5.10 -26.87
C PRO A 160 16.97 6.41 -26.07
N ARG A 161 17.16 6.30 -24.76
CA ARG A 161 17.48 7.43 -23.86
C ARG A 161 18.98 7.49 -23.64
#